data_AF-A0A950KTY8-F1
#
_entry.id   AF-A0A950KTY8-F1
#
_cell.length_a   1.000
_cell.length_b   1.000
_cell.length_c   1.000
_cell.angle_alpha   90.00
_cell.angle_beta   90.00
_cell.angle_gamma   90.00
#
_symmetry.space_group_name_H-M   'P 1'
#
loop_
_entity.id
_entity.type
_entity.pdbx_description
1 polymer ?
#
loop_
_entity_poly.entity_id
_entity_poly.type
_entity_poly.pdbx_seq_one_letter_code
_entity_poly.pdbx_strand_id
1 'polypeptide(L)'
;MERKLTAILCADVDGYSRLMGEDEEGTLRTLSAYRRITDSLIERHHGRFVNSAGDSILAEFASVVEAVTCAVAIQTEFGAENAQLPLNRRMQFRIGVNLGDVMVEGEQIYGDGVNVAARLESLAEPG
;
A
#
# COMPACT_ATOMS: atom_id res chain seq x y z
N MET A 1 -24.31 7.07 6.71
CA MET A 1 -23.23 6.99 5.71
C MET A 1 -22.90 8.39 5.23
N GLU A 2 -21.65 8.79 5.41
CA GLU A 2 -21.12 10.09 4.97
C GLU A 2 -20.37 9.90 3.65
N ARG A 3 -20.40 10.92 2.79
CA ARG A 3 -19.59 10.96 1.57
C ARG A 3 -18.50 12.01 1.71
N LYS A 4 -17.30 11.69 1.24
CA LYS A 4 -16.19 12.63 1.17
C LYS A 4 -15.31 12.38 -0.04
N LEU A 5 -14.69 13.44 -0.53
CA LEU A 5 -13.62 13.37 -1.51
C LEU A 5 -12.30 13.09 -0.78
N THR A 6 -11.56 12.06 -1.18
CA THR A 6 -10.30 11.67 -0.53
C THR A 6 -9.31 11.10 -1.55
N ALA A 7 -8.01 11.26 -1.30
CA ALA A 7 -6.98 10.55 -2.05
C ALA A 7 -6.79 9.16 -1.45
N ILE A 8 -6.78 8.14 -2.29
CA ILE A 8 -6.80 6.73 -1.92
C ILE A 8 -5.50 6.11 -2.45
N LEU A 9 -4.76 5.46 -1.57
CA LEU A 9 -3.55 4.71 -1.89
C LEU A 9 -3.84 3.23 -1.67
N CYS A 10 -3.70 2.43 -2.72
CA CYS A 10 -3.69 0.97 -2.66
C CYS A 10 -2.28 0.49 -2.94
N ALA A 11 -1.79 -0.46 -2.15
CA ALA A 11 -0.54 -1.15 -2.43
C ALA A 11 -0.69 -2.66 -2.21
N ASP A 12 0.05 -3.47 -2.95
CA ASP A 12 0.04 -4.93 -2.83
C ASP A 12 1.39 -5.53 -3.26
N VAL A 13 1.70 -6.74 -2.79
CA VAL A 13 2.99 -7.38 -3.08
C VAL A 13 2.95 -8.08 -4.44
N ASP A 14 4.00 -7.89 -5.23
CA ASP A 14 4.21 -8.69 -6.43
C ASP A 14 4.72 -10.11 -6.10
N GLY A 15 4.00 -11.11 -6.60
CA GLY A 15 4.38 -12.52 -6.43
C GLY A 15 4.30 -13.02 -4.99
N TYR A 16 3.41 -12.48 -4.14
CA TYR A 16 3.29 -12.88 -2.73
C TYR A 16 3.13 -14.39 -2.53
N SER A 17 2.27 -15.04 -3.32
CA SER A 17 2.07 -16.50 -3.26
C SER A 17 3.35 -17.30 -3.52
N ARG A 18 4.23 -16.81 -4.41
CA ARG A 18 5.53 -17.44 -4.67
C ARG A 18 6.45 -17.28 -3.45
N LEU A 19 6.53 -16.07 -2.89
CA LEU A 19 7.35 -15.80 -1.70
C LEU A 19 6.94 -16.66 -0.51
N MET A 20 5.63 -16.79 -0.29
CA MET A 20 5.06 -17.67 0.73
C MET A 20 5.42 -19.13 0.48
N GLY A 21 5.26 -19.63 -0.75
CA GLY A 21 5.59 -21.02 -1.09
C GLY A 21 7.08 -21.37 -0.95
N GLU A 22 7.98 -20.39 -1.12
CA GLU A 22 9.42 -20.58 -0.95
C GLU A 22 9.86 -20.55 0.53
N ASP A 23 9.32 -19.64 1.33
CA ASP A 23 9.64 -19.48 2.76
C ASP A 23 8.57 -18.60 3.44
N GLU A 24 7.60 -19.24 4.09
CA GLU A 24 6.48 -18.59 4.75
C GLU A 24 6.93 -17.68 5.89
N GLU A 25 7.79 -18.19 6.79
CA GLU A 25 8.21 -17.44 7.97
C GLU A 25 9.02 -16.19 7.60
N GLY A 26 9.97 -16.31 6.67
CA GLY A 26 10.73 -15.15 6.20
C GLY A 26 9.89 -14.14 5.44
N THR A 27 8.89 -14.61 4.70
CA THR A 27 7.94 -13.72 4.00
C THR A 27 7.10 -12.94 5.00
N LEU A 28 6.55 -13.61 6.02
CA LEU A 28 5.78 -12.94 7.08
C LEU A 28 6.64 -11.97 7.91
N ARG A 29 7.90 -12.32 8.20
CA ARG A 29 8.84 -11.40 8.87
C ARG A 29 9.09 -10.14 8.03
N THR A 30 9.32 -10.31 6.72
CA THR A 30 9.56 -9.18 5.79
C THR A 30 8.33 -8.31 5.66
N LEU A 31 7.16 -8.91 5.44
CA LEU A 31 5.88 -8.21 5.37
C LEU A 31 5.59 -7.42 6.65
N SER A 32 5.87 -8.01 7.82
CA SER A 32 5.70 -7.33 9.11
C SER A 32 6.64 -6.14 9.29
N ALA A 33 7.87 -6.23 8.79
CA ALA A 33 8.79 -5.09 8.79
C ALA A 33 8.30 -3.97 7.86
N TYR A 34 7.84 -4.33 6.67
CA TYR A 34 7.36 -3.38 5.66
C TYR A 34 6.07 -2.68 6.10
N ARG A 35 5.15 -3.40 6.76
CA ARG A 35 3.97 -2.79 7.38
C ARG A 35 4.33 -1.70 8.38
N ARG A 36 5.31 -1.93 9.26
CA ARG A 36 5.76 -0.90 10.21
C ARG A 36 6.32 0.34 9.52
N ILE A 37 7.06 0.15 8.41
CA ILE A 37 7.57 1.25 7.59
C ILE A 37 6.41 2.02 6.96
N THR A 38 5.48 1.32 6.32
CA THR A 38 4.31 1.91 5.67
C THR A 38 3.41 2.65 6.66
N ASP A 39 3.11 2.06 7.82
CA ASP A 39 2.31 2.71 8.86
C ASP A 39 2.95 4.02 9.31
N SER A 40 4.27 4.01 9.55
CA SER A 40 5.02 5.21 9.94
C SER A 40 5.04 6.28 8.85
N LEU A 41 5.16 5.89 7.58
CA LEU A 41 5.16 6.82 6.45
C LEU A 41 3.77 7.41 6.20
N ILE A 42 2.72 6.60 6.28
CA ILE A 42 1.33 7.05 6.20
C ILE A 42 1.07 8.12 7.26
N GLU A 43 1.42 7.86 8.52
CA GLU A 43 1.25 8.83 9.60
C GLU A 43 2.08 10.12 9.37
N ARG A 44 3.35 9.99 8.95
CA ARG A 44 4.23 11.13 8.68
C ARG A 44 3.67 12.04 7.57
N HIS A 45 2.97 11.46 6.61
CA HIS A 45 2.32 12.17 5.51
C HIS A 45 0.85 12.50 5.79
N HIS A 46 0.43 12.51 7.06
CA HIS A 46 -0.93 12.86 7.48
C HIS A 46 -2.02 12.01 6.82
N GLY A 47 -1.67 10.79 6.43
CA GLY A 47 -2.60 9.78 5.96
C GLY A 47 -3.23 9.00 7.10
N ARG A 48 -4.29 8.28 6.76
CA ARG A 48 -4.97 7.34 7.65
C ARG A 48 -4.88 5.96 7.04
N PHE A 49 -4.30 5.01 7.78
CA PHE A 49 -4.45 3.60 7.45
C PHE A 49 -5.92 3.20 7.60
N VAL A 50 -6.49 2.60 6.55
CA VAL A 50 -7.89 2.17 6.54
C VAL A 50 -8.00 0.70 6.89
N ASN A 51 -7.35 -0.15 6.11
CA ASN A 51 -7.30 -1.59 6.32
C ASN A 51 -6.17 -2.24 5.51
N SER A 52 -6.01 -3.54 5.73
CA SER A 52 -5.14 -4.42 4.95
C SER A 52 -5.84 -5.76 4.81
N ALA A 53 -5.76 -6.39 3.63
CA ALA A 53 -6.21 -7.76 3.42
C ALA A 53 -5.05 -8.60 2.86
N GLY A 54 -4.52 -9.53 3.66
CA GLY A 54 -3.32 -10.27 3.28
C GLY A 54 -2.11 -9.34 3.18
N ASP A 55 -1.49 -9.27 2.02
CA ASP A 55 -0.34 -8.44 1.69
C ASP A 55 -0.70 -7.01 1.23
N SER A 56 -1.99 -6.76 0.98
CA SER A 56 -2.48 -5.46 0.53
C SER A 56 -2.55 -4.41 1.65
N ILE A 57 -2.45 -3.15 1.24
CA ILE A 57 -2.54 -1.96 2.09
C ILE A 57 -3.52 -0.98 1.45
N LEU A 58 -4.45 -0.45 2.25
CA LEU A 58 -5.34 0.64 1.87
C LEU A 58 -5.17 1.81 2.84
N ALA A 59 -4.84 2.97 2.29
CA ALA A 59 -4.71 4.21 3.05
C ALA A 59 -5.46 5.34 2.35
N GLU A 60 -5.85 6.35 3.11
CA GLU A 60 -6.44 7.57 2.57
C GLU A 60 -5.74 8.83 3.07
N PHE A 61 -5.82 9.89 2.28
CA PHE A 61 -5.19 11.18 2.55
C PHE A 61 -6.13 12.31 2.16
N ALA A 62 -6.15 13.38 2.95
CA ALA A 62 -6.88 14.59 2.59
C ALA A 62 -6.23 15.36 1.42
N SER A 63 -4.95 15.07 1.10
CA SER A 63 -4.16 15.73 0.06
C SER A 63 -3.60 14.70 -0.92
N VAL A 64 -3.81 14.92 -2.22
CA VAL A 64 -3.21 14.10 -3.28
C VAL A 64 -1.69 14.21 -3.25
N VAL A 65 -1.15 15.39 -2.92
CA VAL A 65 0.30 15.61 -2.84
C VAL A 65 0.92 14.75 -1.73
N GLU A 66 0.26 14.67 -0.56
CA GLU A 66 0.71 13.81 0.53
C GLU A 66 0.63 12.33 0.15
N ALA A 67 -0.47 11.90 -0.48
CA ALA A 67 -0.63 10.52 -0.93
C ALA A 67 0.49 10.08 -1.89
N VAL A 68 0.79 10.92 -2.90
CA VAL A 68 1.84 10.62 -3.89
C VAL A 68 3.23 10.70 -3.25
N THR A 69 3.49 11.67 -2.38
CA THR A 69 4.78 11.78 -1.69
C THR A 69 5.01 10.57 -0.77
N CYS A 70 3.96 10.11 -0.06
CA CYS A 70 4.00 8.90 0.75
C CYS A 70 4.27 7.66 -0.11
N ALA A 71 3.59 7.51 -1.24
CA ALA A 71 3.84 6.40 -2.18
C ALA A 71 5.30 6.35 -2.65
N VAL A 72 5.88 7.50 -3.02
CA VAL A 72 7.30 7.59 -3.42
C VAL A 72 8.24 7.25 -2.26
N ALA A 73 7.94 7.73 -1.05
CA ALA A 73 8.73 7.41 0.13
C ALA A 73 8.69 5.90 0.44
N ILE A 74 7.52 5.26 0.34
CA ILE A 74 7.35 3.82 0.50
C ILE A 74 8.23 3.07 -0.50
N GLN A 75 8.16 3.40 -1.80
CA GLN A 75 9.00 2.72 -2.79
C GLN A 75 10.49 2.95 -2.58
N THR A 76 10.88 4.12 -2.10
CA THR A 76 12.29 4.43 -1.81
C THR A 76 12.82 3.58 -0.65
N GLU A 77 12.08 3.52 0.47
CA GLU A 77 12.46 2.71 1.63
C GLU A 77 12.44 1.22 1.31
N PHE A 78 11.42 0.74 0.60
CA PHE A 78 11.36 -0.66 0.15
C PHE A 78 12.49 -1.00 -0.81
N GLY A 79 12.88 -0.08 -1.69
CA GLY A 79 14.06 -0.24 -2.54
C GLY A 79 15.34 -0.45 -1.73
N ALA A 80 15.54 0.35 -0.67
CA ALA A 80 16.70 0.24 0.21
C ALA A 80 16.70 -1.07 1.03
N GLU A 81 15.55 -1.48 1.55
CA GLU A 81 15.40 -2.75 2.28
C GLU A 81 15.59 -3.95 1.35
N ASN A 82 14.98 -3.94 0.16
CA ASN A 82 15.12 -4.99 -0.85
C ASN A 82 16.56 -5.14 -1.36
N ALA A 83 17.35 -4.07 -1.38
CA ALA A 83 18.76 -4.14 -1.78
C ALA A 83 19.59 -5.03 -0.85
N GLN A 84 19.15 -5.23 0.40
CA GLN A 84 19.79 -6.07 1.41
C GLN A 84 19.38 -7.55 1.29
N LEU A 85 18.36 -7.86 0.47
CA LEU A 85 17.82 -9.19 0.29
C LEU A 85 18.34 -9.86 -1.00
N PRO A 86 18.46 -11.20 -1.01
CA PRO A 86 18.65 -11.97 -2.25
C PRO A 86 17.56 -11.66 -3.27
N LEU A 87 17.90 -11.66 -4.56
CA LEU A 87 16.98 -11.27 -5.64
C LEU A 87 15.64 -12.02 -5.58
N ASN A 88 15.65 -13.33 -5.31
CA ASN A 88 14.44 -14.16 -5.23
C ASN A 88 13.56 -13.88 -4.00
N ARG A 89 14.09 -13.16 -3.00
CA ARG A 89 13.42 -12.79 -1.75
C ARG A 89 13.02 -11.32 -1.69
N ARG A 90 13.31 -10.53 -2.73
CA ARG A 90 12.84 -9.14 -2.79
C ARG A 90 11.32 -9.10 -2.84
N MET A 91 10.73 -8.25 -1.99
CA MET A 91 9.31 -8.01 -1.88
C MET A 91 9.02 -6.65 -2.51
N GLN A 92 8.72 -6.65 -3.80
CA GLN A 92 8.35 -5.43 -4.51
C GLN A 92 6.86 -5.16 -4.32
N PHE A 93 6.51 -3.91 -4.03
CA PHE A 93 5.12 -3.49 -3.97
C PHE A 93 4.76 -2.78 -5.27
N ARG A 94 3.52 -2.99 -5.71
CA ARG A 94 2.85 -2.10 -6.67
C ARG A 94 2.02 -1.09 -5.89
N ILE A 95 1.93 0.14 -6.38
CA ILE A 95 1.15 1.21 -5.72
C ILE A 95 0.28 1.93 -6.75
N GLY A 96 -1.01 2.06 -6.44
CA GLY A 96 -1.97 2.86 -7.18
C GLY A 96 -2.53 3.99 -6.31
N VAL A 97 -2.61 5.20 -6.86
CA VAL A 97 -3.18 6.37 -6.19
C VAL A 97 -4.30 6.96 -7.03
N ASN A 98 -5.45 7.23 -6.41
CA ASN A 98 -6.60 7.86 -7.06
C ASN A 98 -7.25 8.91 -6.15
N LEU A 99 -7.79 9.99 -6.71
CA LEU A 99 -8.67 10.92 -6.00
C LEU A 99 -10.11 10.60 -6.37
N GLY A 100 -10.98 10.37 -5.38
CA GLY A 100 -12.38 10.05 -5.67
C GLY A 100 -13.32 10.21 -4.49
N ASP A 101 -14.60 10.30 -4.80
CA ASP A 101 -15.65 10.29 -3.78
C ASP A 101 -15.80 8.88 -3.21
N VAL A 102 -15.75 8.79 -1.88
CA VAL A 102 -15.95 7.55 -1.12
C VAL A 102 -17.10 7.69 -0.13
N MET A 103 -17.70 6.55 0.19
CA MET A 103 -18.63 6.40 1.29
C MET A 103 -17.88 5.90 2.52
N VAL A 104 -18.11 6.53 3.66
CA VAL A 104 -17.49 6.18 4.94
C VAL A 104 -18.48 5.42 5.82
N GLU A 105 -18.05 4.27 6.35
CA GLU A 105 -18.76 3.48 7.34
C GLU A 105 -17.77 3.05 8.44
N GLY A 106 -17.88 3.69 9.61
CA GLY A 106 -16.88 3.53 10.67
C GLY A 106 -15.50 3.96 10.19
N GLU A 107 -14.53 3.06 10.26
CA GLU A 107 -13.16 3.32 9.79
C GLU A 107 -12.94 2.93 8.32
N GLN A 108 -13.90 2.24 7.70
CA GLN A 108 -13.79 1.72 6.34
C GLN A 108 -14.26 2.73 5.29
N ILE A 109 -13.69 2.64 4.08
CA ILE A 109 -14.11 3.41 2.92
C ILE A 109 -14.53 2.49 1.78
N TYR A 110 -15.58 2.89 1.06
CA TYR A 110 -16.16 2.13 -0.04
C TYR A 110 -16.47 3.05 -1.23
N GLY A 111 -16.48 2.48 -2.43
CA GLY A 111 -16.95 3.17 -3.63
C GLY A 111 -16.04 2.99 -4.82
N ASP A 112 -16.45 3.55 -5.94
CA ASP A 112 -15.75 3.41 -7.22
C ASP A 112 -14.32 3.98 -7.16
N GLY A 113 -14.11 5.07 -6.40
CA GLY A 113 -12.78 5.64 -6.20
C GLY A 113 -11.75 4.64 -5.64
N VAL A 114 -12.20 3.73 -4.75
CA VAL A 114 -11.37 2.67 -4.17
C VAL A 114 -11.06 1.61 -5.22
N ASN A 115 -12.05 1.22 -6.03
CA ASN A 115 -11.87 0.24 -7.10
C ASN A 115 -10.90 0.75 -8.17
N VAL A 116 -10.95 2.04 -8.51
CA VAL A 116 -10.02 2.68 -9.45
C VAL A 116 -8.60 2.67 -8.88
N ALA A 117 -8.40 3.02 -7.59
CA ALA A 117 -7.09 2.95 -6.95
C ALA A 117 -6.50 1.53 -6.97
N ALA A 118 -7.31 0.53 -6.60
CA ALA A 118 -6.93 -0.88 -6.66
C ALA A 118 -6.63 -1.34 -8.09
N ARG A 119 -7.38 -0.85 -9.08
CA ARG A 119 -7.12 -1.15 -10.50
C ARG A 119 -5.79 -0.57 -10.96
N LEU A 120 -5.46 0.66 -10.56
CA LEU A 120 -4.18 1.28 -10.87
C LEU A 120 -3.02 0.52 -10.23
N GLU A 121 -3.16 0.10 -8.97
CA GLU A 121 -2.19 -0.78 -8.29
C GLU A 121 -1.97 -2.06 -9.10
N SER A 122 -3.04 -2.74 -9.52
CA SER A 122 -2.94 -4.02 -10.25
C SER A 122 -2.26 -3.91 -11.62
N LEU A 123 -2.22 -2.70 -12.20
CA LEU A 123 -1.64 -2.41 -13.51
C LEU A 123 -0.22 -1.82 -13.40
N ALA A 124 0.20 -1.40 -12.21
CA ALA A 124 1.51 -0.83 -12.00
C ALA A 124 2.61 -1.89 -12.15
N GLU A 125 3.77 -1.47 -12.61
CA GLU A 125 4.96 -2.33 -12.56
C GLU A 125 5.46 -2.42 -11.10
N PRO A 126 6.08 -3.54 -10.68
CA PRO A 126 6.60 -3.66 -9.32
C PRO A 126 7.77 -2.71 -9.04
N GLY A 127 7.65 -1.89 -7.98
CA GLY A 127 8.65 -0.90 -7.54
C GLY A 127 8.47 0.48 -8.15
#